data_AF-A0A1B1BLS3-F1
#
_entry.id   AF-A0A1B1BLS3-F1
#
_cell.length_a   1.000
_cell.length_b   1.000
_cell.length_c   1.000
_cell.angle_alpha   90.00
_cell.angle_beta   90.00
_cell.angle_gamma   90.00
#
_symmetry.space_group_name_H-M   'P 1'
#
loop_
_entity.id
_entity.type
_entity.pdbx_description
1 polymer ?
#
loop_
_entity_poly.entity_id
_entity_poly.type
_entity_poly.pdbx_seq_one_letter_code
_entity_poly.pdbx_strand_id
1 'polypeptide(L)'
;MAPTPTATPTPTAAAPAAEPEASAATASCDTVLTAEEYSSLEEDGLTLNPDTRAFDATMQSLMDAGFGCYWKRDGGDVQVWYAQATQDDASWAAQKQQLLDEGWTQTDVPVQGVLRAPTDYDPSFLPVVVNSGGITYYASYPEFFGSVTALQG
;
A
#
# COMPACT_ATOMS: atom_id res chain seq x y z
N MET A 1 -20.80 -68.68 -13.78
CA MET A 1 -19.66 -67.76 -13.62
C MET A 1 -20.15 -66.58 -12.80
N ALA A 2 -19.62 -66.38 -11.59
CA ALA A 2 -20.06 -65.37 -10.62
C ALA A 2 -19.07 -64.19 -10.60
N PRO A 3 -19.50 -62.92 -10.50
CA PRO A 3 -18.58 -61.79 -10.37
C PRO A 3 -18.58 -61.20 -8.96
N THR A 4 -17.41 -61.05 -8.31
CA THR A 4 -17.07 -60.01 -7.31
C THR A 4 -15.67 -60.25 -6.70
N PRO A 5 -15.02 -59.28 -6.02
CA PRO A 5 -15.28 -57.83 -5.95
C PRO A 5 -14.05 -56.96 -6.26
N THR A 6 -14.30 -55.77 -6.83
CA THR A 6 -13.31 -54.68 -6.93
C THR A 6 -13.35 -53.85 -5.65
N ALA A 7 -12.18 -53.64 -5.03
CA ALA A 7 -12.00 -52.88 -3.81
C ALA A 7 -12.36 -51.39 -3.98
N THR A 8 -13.05 -50.83 -2.98
CA THR A 8 -13.36 -49.41 -2.85
C THR A 8 -12.23 -48.72 -2.07
N PRO A 9 -11.61 -47.64 -2.58
CA PRO A 9 -10.70 -46.84 -1.76
C PRO A 9 -11.47 -45.90 -0.82
N THR A 10 -11.09 -45.93 0.45
CA THR A 10 -11.52 -45.02 1.52
C THR A 10 -11.03 -43.59 1.22
N PRO A 11 -11.88 -42.54 1.30
CA PRO A 11 -11.39 -41.18 1.22
C PRO A 11 -10.61 -40.82 2.49
N THR A 12 -9.36 -40.42 2.29
CA THR A 12 -8.54 -39.76 3.32
C THR A 12 -9.20 -38.44 3.70
N ALA A 13 -9.55 -38.30 4.97
CA ALA A 13 -9.98 -37.03 5.54
C ALA A 13 -8.79 -36.05 5.49
N ALA A 14 -8.92 -35.00 4.68
CA ALA A 14 -7.99 -33.89 4.67
C ALA A 14 -8.03 -33.20 6.05
N ALA A 15 -6.87 -33.03 6.66
CA ALA A 15 -6.69 -32.19 7.83
C ALA A 15 -7.14 -30.74 7.51
N PRO A 16 -7.63 -29.97 8.48
CA PRO A 16 -7.97 -28.57 8.26
C PRO A 16 -6.73 -27.84 7.74
N ALA A 17 -6.86 -27.25 6.56
CA ALA A 17 -5.92 -26.24 6.10
C ALA A 17 -5.93 -25.13 7.14
N ALA A 18 -4.76 -24.79 7.69
CA ALA A 18 -4.59 -23.53 8.37
C ALA A 18 -5.00 -22.45 7.36
N GLU A 19 -6.13 -21.80 7.62
CA GLU A 19 -6.39 -20.48 7.03
C GLU A 19 -5.11 -19.68 7.25
N PRO A 20 -4.53 -19.05 6.21
CA PRO A 20 -3.58 -18.00 6.50
C PRO A 20 -4.39 -17.00 7.33
N GLU A 21 -4.13 -16.96 8.63
CA GLU A 21 -4.38 -15.78 9.42
C GLU A 21 -3.71 -14.68 8.60
N ALA A 22 -4.55 -13.97 7.83
CA ALA A 22 -4.20 -12.73 7.19
C ALA A 22 -3.80 -11.87 8.37
N SER A 23 -2.52 -11.96 8.69
CA SER A 23 -1.86 -11.13 9.64
C SER A 23 -2.03 -9.78 9.00
N ALA A 24 -3.05 -9.06 9.46
CA ALA A 24 -2.94 -7.65 9.71
C ALA A 24 -1.77 -7.48 10.68
N ALA A 25 -0.56 -7.82 10.23
CA ALA A 25 0.62 -7.09 10.56
C ALA A 25 0.21 -5.69 10.14
N THR A 26 -0.23 -4.91 11.12
CA THR A 26 -0.24 -3.47 11.04
C THR A 26 1.12 -3.12 10.46
N ALA A 27 1.14 -2.91 9.15
CA ALA A 27 2.36 -2.49 8.47
C ALA A 27 2.82 -1.29 9.28
N SER A 28 4.10 -1.27 9.62
CA SER A 28 4.71 -0.15 10.30
C SER A 28 5.61 0.52 9.28
N CYS A 29 6.00 1.76 9.54
CA CYS A 29 6.95 2.47 8.68
C CYS A 29 8.30 1.75 8.51
N ASP A 30 8.57 0.74 9.32
CA ASP A 30 9.75 -0.12 9.32
C ASP A 30 9.54 -1.47 8.61
N THR A 31 8.30 -1.81 8.24
CA THR A 31 7.97 -3.08 7.57
C THR A 31 7.17 -2.92 6.27
N VAL A 32 6.80 -1.69 5.91
CA VAL A 32 5.95 -1.43 4.74
C VAL A 32 6.67 -1.51 3.39
N LEU A 33 7.98 -1.26 3.38
CA LEU A 33 8.83 -1.32 2.18
C LEU A 33 9.62 -2.63 2.09
N THR A 34 10.18 -2.88 0.90
CA THR A 34 11.18 -3.94 0.72
C THR A 34 12.49 -3.59 1.42
N ALA A 35 13.27 -4.61 1.76
CA ALA A 35 14.63 -4.42 2.29
C ALA A 35 15.54 -3.63 1.33
N GLU A 36 15.34 -3.79 0.01
CA GLU A 36 16.07 -3.05 -1.02
C GLU A 36 15.75 -1.55 -1.01
N GLU A 37 14.48 -1.19 -0.85
CA GLU A 37 14.10 0.22 -0.74
C GLU A 37 14.56 0.82 0.59
N TYR A 38 14.47 0.10 1.71
CA TYR A 38 15.07 0.59 2.96
C TYR A 38 16.56 0.85 2.83
N SER A 39 17.29 -0.06 2.18
CA SER A 39 18.72 0.14 1.90
C SER A 39 18.95 1.36 1.01
N SER A 40 18.12 1.58 -0.01
CA SER A 40 18.21 2.73 -0.91
C SER A 40 17.94 4.05 -0.19
N LEU A 41 16.94 4.09 0.70
CA LEU A 41 16.66 5.23 1.56
C LEU A 41 17.86 5.53 2.48
N GLU A 42 18.43 4.51 3.13
CA GLU A 42 19.63 4.66 3.97
C GLU A 42 20.85 5.15 3.16
N GLU A 43 21.05 4.66 1.93
CA GLU A 43 22.12 5.12 1.03
C GLU A 43 21.93 6.58 0.60
N ASP A 44 20.70 7.04 0.39
CA ASP A 44 20.41 8.46 0.14
C ASP A 44 20.49 9.33 1.42
N GLY A 45 20.63 8.68 2.60
CA GLY A 45 20.65 9.33 3.91
C GLY A 45 19.26 9.72 4.41
N LEU A 46 18.21 9.18 3.81
CA LEU A 46 16.82 9.29 4.26
C LEU A 46 16.62 8.40 5.48
N THR A 47 16.28 9.02 6.61
CA THR A 47 15.98 8.32 7.85
C THR A 47 14.54 8.55 8.25
N LEU A 48 13.93 7.54 8.86
CA LEU A 48 12.57 7.65 9.38
C LEU A 48 12.55 8.72 10.48
N ASN A 49 11.73 9.73 10.29
CA ASN A 49 11.59 10.82 11.25
C ASN A 49 10.41 10.53 12.18
N PRO A 50 10.61 10.50 13.51
CA PRO A 50 9.53 10.27 14.47
C PRO A 50 8.49 11.40 14.51
N ASP A 51 8.88 12.60 14.06
CA ASP A 51 7.97 13.74 13.90
C ASP A 51 7.36 13.72 12.50
N THR A 52 6.43 12.77 12.28
CA THR A 52 5.70 12.63 11.02
C THR A 52 4.76 13.81 10.82
N ARG A 53 4.86 14.46 9.67
CA ARG A 53 3.93 15.51 9.23
C ARG A 53 3.20 15.06 7.97
N ALA A 54 1.93 15.40 7.85
CA ALA A 54 1.20 15.18 6.62
C ALA A 54 1.71 16.11 5.51
N PHE A 55 1.85 15.58 4.29
CA PHE A 55 2.16 16.39 3.11
C PHE A 55 0.96 17.21 2.66
N ASP A 56 -0.22 16.60 2.64
CA ASP A 56 -1.49 17.23 2.27
C ASP A 56 -2.66 16.69 3.10
N ALA A 57 -3.85 17.25 2.86
CA ALA A 57 -5.07 16.86 3.58
C ALA A 57 -5.45 15.39 3.37
N THR A 58 -5.14 14.82 2.20
CA THR A 58 -5.39 13.41 1.90
C THR A 58 -4.52 12.52 2.80
N MET A 59 -3.21 12.81 2.87
CA MET A 59 -2.31 12.11 3.78
C MET A 59 -2.75 12.28 5.24
N GLN A 60 -3.13 13.50 5.65
CA GLN A 60 -3.58 13.78 7.01
C GLN A 60 -4.80 12.93 7.38
N SER A 61 -5.76 12.78 6.48
CA SER A 61 -6.94 11.93 6.70
C SER A 61 -6.57 10.45 6.86
N LEU A 62 -5.60 9.97 6.08
CA LEU A 62 -5.11 8.58 6.21
C LEU A 62 -4.30 8.38 7.49
N MET A 63 -3.53 9.39 7.91
CA MET A 63 -2.81 9.35 9.18
C MET A 63 -3.76 9.30 10.38
N ASP A 64 -4.89 10.01 10.33
CA ASP A 64 -5.89 10.02 11.41
C ASP A 64 -6.61 8.68 11.54
N ALA A 65 -6.94 8.05 10.40
CA ALA A 65 -7.62 6.75 10.34
C ALA A 65 -6.68 5.53 10.38
N GLY A 66 -5.37 5.75 10.31
CA GLY A 66 -4.36 4.71 10.13
C GLY A 66 -2.99 5.15 10.65
N PHE A 67 -2.00 5.18 9.76
CA PHE A 67 -0.67 5.69 10.10
C PHE A 67 0.00 6.40 8.92
N GLY A 68 1.00 7.21 9.24
CA GLY A 68 1.87 7.87 8.27
C GLY A 68 3.33 7.74 8.63
N CYS A 69 4.13 7.67 7.58
CA CYS A 69 5.57 7.57 7.59
C CYS A 69 6.14 8.77 6.88
N TYR A 70 7.20 9.30 7.48
CA TYR A 70 7.91 10.43 6.95
C TYR A 70 9.40 10.15 7.04
N TRP A 71 10.05 10.03 5.89
CA TRP A 71 11.51 9.94 5.82
C TRP A 71 12.06 11.26 5.34
N LYS A 72 13.15 11.69 5.96
CA LYS A 72 13.86 12.90 5.53
C LYS A 72 15.35 12.67 5.55
N ARG A 73 16.04 13.37 4.65
CA ARG A 73 17.49 13.43 4.66
C ARG A 73 17.97 14.46 5.68
N ASP A 74 18.97 14.10 6.48
CA ASP A 74 19.59 15.07 7.40
C ASP A 74 20.38 16.12 6.60
N GLY A 75 20.03 17.40 6.80
CA GLY A 75 20.66 18.52 6.09
C GLY A 75 20.31 18.67 4.61
N GLY A 76 19.28 17.97 4.09
CA GLY A 76 18.84 18.05 2.70
C GLY A 76 17.34 18.31 2.51
N ASP A 77 16.96 18.65 1.28
CA ASP A 77 15.56 18.93 0.89
C ASP A 77 14.78 17.68 0.49
N VAL A 78 15.45 16.52 0.38
CA VAL A 78 14.83 15.25 -0.02
C VAL A 78 14.01 14.66 1.12
N GLN A 79 12.73 14.40 0.82
CA GLN A 79 11.72 14.03 1.79
C GLN A 79 10.72 13.07 1.14
N VAL A 80 10.27 12.07 1.90
CA VAL A 80 9.36 11.04 1.42
C VAL A 80 8.22 10.91 2.40
N TRP A 81 6.99 10.96 1.89
CA TRP A 81 5.78 10.78 2.67
C TRP A 81 5.03 9.57 2.19
N TYR A 82 4.57 8.78 3.14
CA TYR A 82 3.71 7.64 2.90
C TYR A 82 2.65 7.58 3.98
N ALA A 83 1.42 7.23 3.63
CA ALA A 83 0.40 6.94 4.60
C ALA A 83 -0.45 5.77 4.14
N GLN A 84 -1.02 5.06 5.10
CA GLN A 84 -2.04 4.09 4.80
C GLN A 84 -3.10 4.05 5.89
N ALA A 85 -4.31 3.73 5.48
CA ALA A 85 -5.42 3.51 6.38
C ALA A 85 -6.34 2.42 5.83
N THR A 86 -6.99 1.69 6.73
CA THR A 86 -8.13 0.86 6.36
C THR A 86 -9.28 1.75 5.94
N GLN A 87 -9.82 1.51 4.75
CA GLN A 87 -10.91 2.30 4.20
C GLN A 87 -11.85 1.40 3.42
N ASP A 88 -13.11 1.41 3.81
CA ASP A 88 -14.18 0.68 3.12
C ASP A 88 -14.42 1.22 1.71
N ASP A 89 -14.99 0.37 0.85
CA ASP A 89 -15.25 0.68 -0.56
C ASP A 89 -16.11 1.92 -0.77
N ALA A 90 -17.08 2.18 0.13
CA ALA A 90 -17.95 3.34 0.03
C ALA A 90 -17.18 4.64 0.29
N SER A 91 -16.36 4.67 1.34
CA SER A 91 -15.48 5.80 1.68
C SER A 91 -14.42 6.02 0.59
N TRP A 92 -13.82 4.95 0.07
CA TRP A 92 -12.90 5.05 -1.06
C TRP A 92 -13.57 5.56 -2.33
N ALA A 93 -14.75 5.08 -2.68
CA ALA A 93 -15.46 5.54 -3.86
C ALA A 93 -15.77 7.06 -3.78
N ALA A 94 -16.15 7.55 -2.61
CA ALA A 94 -16.36 8.97 -2.36
C ALA A 94 -15.05 9.78 -2.49
N GLN A 95 -13.97 9.33 -1.85
CA GLN A 95 -12.67 9.98 -1.93
C GLN A 95 -12.13 9.98 -3.37
N LYS A 96 -12.22 8.85 -4.07
CA LYS A 96 -11.82 8.72 -5.47
C LYS A 96 -12.59 9.69 -6.36
N GLN A 97 -13.90 9.81 -6.19
CA GLN A 97 -14.71 10.79 -6.93
C GLN A 97 -14.25 12.22 -6.65
N GLN A 98 -13.96 12.55 -5.39
CA GLN A 98 -13.44 13.86 -5.01
C GLN A 98 -12.10 14.16 -5.70
N LEU A 99 -11.15 13.22 -5.63
CA LEU A 99 -9.83 13.36 -6.26
C LEU A 99 -9.95 13.54 -7.78
N LEU A 100 -10.83 12.78 -8.43
CA LEU A 100 -11.09 12.92 -9.87
C LEU A 100 -11.68 14.30 -10.21
N ASP A 101 -12.56 14.85 -9.37
CA ASP A 101 -13.12 16.20 -9.52
C ASP A 101 -12.04 17.29 -9.32
N GLU A 102 -11.09 17.04 -8.41
CA GLU A 102 -9.89 17.86 -8.19
C GLU A 102 -8.86 17.74 -9.33
N GLY A 103 -9.12 16.90 -10.34
CA GLY A 103 -8.27 16.75 -11.54
C GLY A 103 -7.21 15.66 -11.43
N TRP A 104 -7.26 14.80 -10.41
CA TRP A 104 -6.44 13.59 -10.37
C TRP A 104 -6.84 12.65 -11.50
N THR A 105 -5.87 11.90 -12.00
CA THR A 105 -6.11 10.95 -13.09
C THR A 105 -5.87 9.54 -12.59
N GLN A 106 -6.82 8.64 -12.82
CA GLN A 106 -6.60 7.22 -12.58
C GLN A 106 -5.64 6.68 -13.65
N THR A 107 -4.60 6.01 -13.19
CA THR A 107 -3.61 5.31 -13.97
C THR A 107 -3.50 3.87 -13.44
N ASP A 108 -2.90 2.98 -14.22
CA ASP A 108 -2.71 1.58 -13.82
C ASP A 108 -1.22 1.26 -13.63
N VAL A 109 -0.40 2.27 -13.32
CA VAL A 109 1.07 2.17 -13.24
C VAL A 109 1.59 3.00 -12.05
N PRO A 110 2.41 2.42 -11.14
CA PRO A 110 2.92 1.05 -11.16
C PRO A 110 1.90 -0.02 -10.71
N VAL A 111 0.80 0.40 -10.07
CA VAL A 111 -0.25 -0.48 -9.55
C VAL A 111 -1.57 -0.17 -10.24
N GLN A 112 -2.38 -1.19 -10.51
CA GLN A 112 -3.70 -1.01 -11.13
C GLN A 112 -4.60 -0.11 -10.27
N GLY A 113 -5.28 0.85 -10.90
CA GLY A 113 -6.23 1.73 -10.22
C GLY A 113 -5.62 2.86 -9.38
N VAL A 114 -4.31 3.14 -9.50
CA VAL A 114 -3.66 4.25 -8.79
C VAL A 114 -4.08 5.61 -9.36
N LEU A 115 -4.62 6.46 -8.50
CA LEU A 115 -4.86 7.87 -8.81
C LEU A 115 -3.56 8.64 -8.67
N ARG A 116 -3.24 9.45 -9.67
CA ARG A 116 -2.08 10.34 -9.68
C ARG A 116 -2.55 11.78 -9.68
N ALA A 117 -1.91 12.61 -8.86
CA ALA A 117 -2.13 14.04 -8.85
C ALA A 117 -1.86 14.68 -10.22
N PRO A 118 -2.53 15.80 -10.53
CA PRO A 118 -2.30 16.53 -11.78
C PRO A 118 -0.86 17.06 -11.86
N THR A 119 -0.35 17.25 -13.08
CA THR A 119 1.03 17.73 -13.33
C THR A 119 1.28 19.19 -12.93
N ASP A 120 0.28 19.88 -12.40
CA ASP A 120 0.41 21.21 -11.79
C ASP A 120 1.11 21.14 -10.42
N TYR A 121 1.14 19.94 -9.81
CA TYR A 121 1.98 19.65 -8.66
C TYR A 121 3.46 19.76 -9.00
N ASP A 122 4.27 19.99 -7.96
CA ASP A 122 5.72 19.98 -8.10
C ASP A 122 6.17 18.63 -8.72
N PRO A 123 6.96 18.63 -9.80
CA PRO A 123 7.33 17.39 -10.48
C PRO A 123 8.19 16.47 -9.60
N SER A 124 8.80 16.99 -8.53
CA SER A 124 9.51 16.19 -7.53
C SER A 124 8.56 15.56 -6.49
N PHE A 125 7.32 16.06 -6.37
CA PHE A 125 6.31 15.57 -5.43
C PHE A 125 4.97 15.41 -6.16
N LEU A 126 4.83 14.30 -6.88
CA LEU A 126 3.62 13.91 -7.59
C LEU A 126 2.86 12.84 -6.79
N PRO A 127 2.01 13.22 -5.84
CA PRO A 127 1.40 12.26 -4.95
C PRO A 127 0.49 11.29 -5.70
N VAL A 128 0.46 10.07 -5.18
CA VAL A 128 -0.32 8.96 -5.69
C VAL A 128 -1.12 8.32 -4.57
N VAL A 129 -2.30 7.80 -4.92
CA VAL A 129 -3.17 7.11 -3.97
C VAL A 129 -3.88 5.95 -4.65
N VAL A 130 -3.96 4.82 -3.96
CA VAL A 130 -4.65 3.62 -4.46
C VAL A 130 -5.34 2.93 -3.29
N ASN A 131 -6.50 2.35 -3.52
CA ASN A 131 -7.09 1.41 -2.56
C ASN A 131 -6.97 -0.01 -3.11
N SER A 132 -6.40 -0.90 -2.30
CA SER A 132 -6.24 -2.31 -2.62
C SER A 132 -6.56 -3.14 -1.39
N GLY A 133 -7.49 -4.10 -1.53
CA GLY A 133 -7.88 -5.01 -0.45
C GLY A 133 -8.50 -4.31 0.77
N GLY A 134 -9.19 -3.17 0.58
CA GLY A 134 -9.80 -2.41 1.69
C GLY A 134 -8.81 -1.53 2.47
N ILE A 135 -7.59 -1.35 1.95
CA ILE A 135 -6.59 -0.44 2.50
C ILE A 135 -6.29 0.61 1.45
N THR A 136 -6.37 1.89 1.83
CA THR A 136 -5.93 3.01 1.01
C THR A 136 -4.47 3.31 1.33
N TYR A 137 -3.65 3.34 0.28
CA TYR A 137 -2.24 3.64 0.29
C TYR A 137 -2.03 5.00 -0.36
N TYR A 138 -1.18 5.82 0.23
CA TYR A 138 -0.80 7.13 -0.29
C TYR A 138 0.73 7.25 -0.25
N ALA A 139 1.32 7.81 -1.31
CA ALA A 139 2.73 8.17 -1.33
C ALA A 139 2.95 9.51 -2.03
N SER A 140 4.01 10.21 -1.68
CA SER A 140 4.40 11.49 -2.29
C SER A 140 4.85 11.39 -3.75
N TYR A 141 5.18 10.19 -4.24
CA TYR A 141 5.57 9.95 -5.63
C TYR A 141 5.25 8.51 -6.09
N PRO A 142 5.00 8.28 -7.39
CA PRO A 142 4.55 6.99 -7.93
C PRO A 142 5.54 5.84 -7.73
N GLU A 143 6.84 6.11 -7.87
CA GLU A 143 7.88 5.06 -7.80
C GLU A 143 7.89 4.36 -6.45
N PHE A 144 7.50 5.06 -5.38
CA PHE A 144 7.41 4.51 -4.03
C PHE A 144 6.47 3.30 -3.94
N PHE A 145 5.38 3.29 -4.71
CA PHE A 145 4.45 2.15 -4.72
C PHE A 145 5.05 0.87 -5.29
N GLY A 146 6.08 0.96 -6.14
CA GLY A 146 6.81 -0.22 -6.60
C GLY A 146 7.54 -0.94 -5.47
N SER A 147 7.88 -0.23 -4.40
CA SER A 147 8.63 -0.74 -3.27
C SER A 147 7.77 -1.09 -2.06
N VAL A 148 6.48 -0.77 -2.09
CA VAL A 148 5.53 -1.16 -1.04
C VAL A 148 5.26 -2.65 -1.16
N THR A 149 5.64 -3.42 -0.15
CA THR A 149 5.53 -4.88 -0.15
C THR A 149 4.09 -5.34 -0.33
N ALA A 150 3.12 -4.61 0.24
CA ALA A 150 1.69 -4.91 0.12
C ALA A 150 1.12 -4.74 -1.31
N LEU A 151 1.83 -4.01 -2.20
CA LEU A 151 1.38 -3.72 -3.56
C LEU A 151 2.11 -4.55 -4.62
N GLN A 152 3.13 -5.33 -4.26
CA GLN A 152 3.94 -6.16 -5.16
C GLN A 152 3.33 -7.54 -5.46
N GLY A 153 2.00 -7.60 -5.62
CA GLY A 153 1.25 -8.83 -5.89
C GLY A 153 1.54 -9.48 -7.24
#